data_AF-A0A2R4WGG8-F1
#
_entry.id   AF-A0A2R4WGG8-F1
#
_cell.length_a   1.000
_cell.length_b   1.000
_cell.length_c   1.000
_cell.angle_alpha   90.00
_cell.angle_beta   90.00
_cell.angle_gamma   90.00
#
_symmetry.space_group_name_H-M   'P 1'
#
loop_
_entity.id
_entity.type
_entity.pdbx_description
1 polymer ?
#
loop_
_entity_poly.entity_id
_entity_poly.type
_entity_poly.pdbx_seq_one_letter_code
_entity_poly.pdbx_strand_id
1 'polypeptide(L)'
;MSAFTTTVSIPLDKVVSQIITAVEGGITYWASTFHHVSSEHEPKERPWYADQTLYEGAFDIKVLIHEEHKAGEGIEYHLTREKLQSGLDFLAKNRPARLKEVLDESGDADTADEFMQACLFGELIYG
;
A
#
# COMPACT_ATOMS: atom_id res chain seq x y z
N MET A 1 34.36 7.48 -6.14
CA MET A 1 33.83 8.54 -5.26
C MET A 1 33.34 7.87 -3.99
N SER A 2 33.67 8.40 -2.82
CA SER A 2 33.12 7.87 -1.56
C SER A 2 31.68 8.35 -1.42
N ALA A 3 30.75 7.44 -1.13
CA ALA A 3 29.34 7.75 -0.89
C ALA A 3 28.98 7.35 0.54
N PHE A 4 28.00 8.06 1.11
CA PHE A 4 27.39 7.73 2.39
C PHE A 4 25.96 7.28 2.16
N THR A 5 25.52 6.26 2.91
CA THR A 5 24.15 5.72 2.85
C THR A 5 23.54 5.80 4.23
N THR A 6 22.25 6.09 4.29
CA THR A 6 21.43 6.02 5.51
C THR A 6 20.18 5.20 5.23
N THR A 7 19.65 4.57 6.28
CA THR A 7 18.44 3.77 6.23
C THR A 7 17.45 4.32 7.25
N VAL A 8 16.18 4.41 6.87
CA VAL A 8 15.09 4.83 7.75
C VAL A 8 14.11 3.67 7.86
N SER A 9 13.83 3.23 9.08
CA SER A 9 12.76 2.27 9.34
C SER A 9 11.42 2.99 9.38
N ILE A 10 10.44 2.46 8.67
CA ILE A 10 9.08 2.99 8.66
C ILE A 10 8.27 2.21 9.70
N PRO A 11 7.71 2.87 10.72
CA PRO A 11 6.87 2.21 11.71
C PRO A 11 5.63 1.57 11.06
N LEU A 12 5.21 0.42 11.60
CA LEU A 12 4.10 -0.33 11.02
C LEU A 12 2.78 0.45 11.05
N ASP A 13 2.53 1.23 12.09
CA ASP A 13 1.36 2.09 12.23
C ASP A 13 1.24 3.12 11.09
N LYS A 14 2.38 3.60 10.56
CA LYS A 14 2.39 4.52 9.40
C LYS A 14 1.98 3.81 8.12
N VAL A 15 2.48 2.60 7.91
CA VAL A 15 2.09 1.75 6.77
C VAL A 15 0.59 1.45 6.82
N VAL A 16 0.09 1.03 7.98
CA VAL A 16 -1.34 0.72 8.16
C VAL A 16 -2.20 1.97 7.97
N SER A 17 -1.76 3.14 8.47
CA SER A 17 -2.48 4.40 8.24
C SER A 17 -2.61 4.76 6.76
N GLN A 18 -1.58 4.49 5.95
CA GLN A 18 -1.67 4.68 4.49
C GLN A 18 -2.63 3.69 3.84
N ILE A 19 -2.65 2.41 4.26
CA ILE A 19 -3.61 1.43 3.74
C ILE A 19 -5.04 1.83 4.06
N ILE A 20 -5.32 2.27 5.30
CA ILE A 20 -6.65 2.77 5.70
C ILE A 20 -7.04 3.95 4.83
N THR A 21 -6.18 4.97 4.74
CA THR A 21 -6.45 6.19 3.96
C THR A 21 -6.70 5.88 2.49
N ALA A 22 -5.92 4.96 1.91
CA ALA A 22 -6.07 4.50 0.55
C ALA A 22 -7.41 3.79 0.34
N VAL A 23 -7.75 2.80 1.16
CA VAL A 23 -8.98 2.01 1.02
C VAL A 23 -10.23 2.84 1.26
N GLU A 24 -10.20 3.77 2.22
CA GLU A 24 -11.37 4.58 2.60
C GLU A 24 -11.57 5.81 1.69
N GLY A 25 -10.52 6.28 1.01
CA GLY A 25 -10.62 7.52 0.22
C GLY A 25 -9.71 7.64 -1.00
N GLY A 26 -8.58 6.93 -1.04
CA GLY A 26 -7.57 7.09 -2.09
C GLY A 26 -7.82 6.30 -3.38
N ILE A 27 -8.21 5.02 -3.29
CA ILE A 27 -7.99 4.08 -4.43
C ILE A 27 -9.26 3.65 -5.15
N THR A 28 -10.45 4.01 -4.65
CA THR A 28 -11.72 3.47 -5.16
C THR A 28 -12.02 3.81 -6.63
N TYR A 29 -11.32 4.81 -7.18
CA TYR A 29 -11.46 5.22 -8.58
C TYR A 29 -10.75 4.28 -9.57
N TRP A 30 -9.75 3.50 -9.15
CA TRP A 30 -9.10 2.46 -9.97
C TRP A 30 -9.20 1.05 -9.37
N ALA A 31 -9.41 0.90 -8.05
CA ALA A 31 -9.65 -0.37 -7.39
C ALA A 31 -11.14 -0.59 -7.09
N SER A 32 -11.65 -1.75 -7.48
CA SER A 32 -13.03 -2.18 -7.23
C SER A 32 -13.21 -2.97 -5.94
N THR A 33 -12.19 -3.75 -5.53
CA THR A 33 -12.27 -4.60 -4.34
C THR A 33 -10.95 -4.63 -3.58
N PHE A 34 -11.06 -4.83 -2.26
CA PHE A 34 -9.95 -5.02 -1.34
C PHE A 34 -10.33 -6.15 -0.38
N HIS A 35 -9.75 -7.34 -0.57
CA HIS A 35 -10.21 -8.57 0.07
C HIS A 35 -9.07 -9.33 0.73
N HIS A 36 -9.20 -9.60 2.03
CA HIS A 36 -8.29 -10.47 2.77
C HIS A 36 -8.40 -11.91 2.27
N VAL A 37 -7.28 -12.49 1.81
CA VAL A 37 -7.22 -13.88 1.34
C VAL A 37 -6.69 -14.79 2.44
N SER A 38 -5.55 -14.44 3.04
CA SER A 38 -4.95 -15.19 4.14
C SER A 38 -4.01 -14.31 4.96
N SER A 39 -3.77 -14.68 6.21
CA SER A 39 -2.69 -14.12 7.03
C SER A 39 -2.22 -15.13 8.06
N GLU A 40 -0.95 -15.02 8.45
CA GLU A 40 -0.35 -15.80 9.53
C GLU A 40 -0.96 -15.44 10.89
N HIS A 41 -1.34 -14.17 11.04
CA HIS A 41 -2.02 -13.65 12.21
C HIS A 41 -3.41 -13.17 11.79
N GLU A 42 -4.44 -13.76 12.38
CA GLU A 42 -5.82 -13.39 12.10
C GLU A 42 -6.12 -12.01 12.68
N PRO A 43 -6.71 -11.09 11.89
CA PRO A 43 -7.11 -9.78 12.38
C PRO A 43 -8.20 -9.92 13.46
N LYS A 44 -8.04 -9.17 14.54
CA LYS A 44 -8.91 -9.11 15.72
C LYS A 44 -9.83 -7.90 15.70
N GLU A 45 -9.52 -6.88 14.89
CA GLU A 45 -10.28 -5.63 14.81
C GLU A 45 -11.08 -5.47 13.50
N ARG A 46 -11.99 -4.49 13.48
CA ARG A 46 -12.78 -4.11 12.30
C ARG A 46 -12.67 -2.58 12.08
N PRO A 47 -12.42 -2.12 10.83
CA PRO A 47 -12.17 -2.93 9.64
C PRO A 47 -10.86 -3.73 9.75
N TRP A 48 -10.82 -4.92 9.14
CA TRP A 48 -9.72 -5.88 9.35
C TRP A 48 -8.38 -5.34 8.83
N TYR A 49 -8.39 -4.45 7.83
CA TYR A 49 -7.19 -3.83 7.28
C TYR A 49 -6.62 -2.71 8.16
N ALA A 50 -7.32 -2.32 9.22
CA ALA A 50 -6.79 -1.39 10.22
C ALA A 50 -6.01 -2.10 11.34
N ASP A 51 -6.08 -3.44 11.41
CA ASP A 51 -5.41 -4.21 12.45
C ASP A 51 -3.94 -4.43 12.12
N GLN A 52 -3.04 -3.86 12.92
CA GLN A 52 -1.59 -4.01 12.73
C GLN A 52 -1.12 -5.47 12.81
N THR A 53 -1.80 -6.32 13.58
CA THR A 53 -1.39 -7.72 13.75
C THR A 53 -1.41 -8.50 12.44
N LEU A 54 -2.30 -8.13 11.50
CA LEU A 54 -2.36 -8.72 10.16
C LEU A 54 -1.03 -8.58 9.41
N TYR A 55 -0.31 -7.50 9.63
CA TYR A 55 0.90 -7.12 8.90
C TYR A 55 2.20 -7.54 9.61
N GLU A 56 2.11 -8.07 10.83
CA GLU A 56 3.29 -8.52 11.59
C GLU A 56 3.95 -9.76 10.97
N GLY A 57 3.16 -10.62 10.31
CA GLY A 57 3.59 -11.87 9.67
C GLY A 57 3.42 -11.87 8.14
N ALA A 58 3.34 -13.07 7.56
CA ALA A 58 2.95 -13.23 6.16
C ALA A 58 1.44 -12.98 5.96
N PHE A 59 1.07 -12.32 4.88
CA PHE A 59 -0.33 -12.08 4.52
C PHE A 59 -0.50 -11.97 3.01
N ASP A 60 -1.74 -12.15 2.58
CA ASP A 60 -2.19 -11.96 1.21
C ASP A 60 -3.52 -11.20 1.18
N ILE A 61 -3.51 -10.05 0.53
CA ILE A 61 -4.69 -9.23 0.28
C ILE A 61 -4.85 -9.08 -1.23
N LYS A 62 -6.01 -9.49 -1.73
CA LYS A 62 -6.36 -9.35 -3.14
C LYS A 62 -6.97 -7.97 -3.41
N VAL A 63 -6.45 -7.30 -4.43
CA VAL A 63 -6.96 -6.01 -4.95
C VAL A 63 -7.38 -6.21 -6.40
N LEU A 64 -8.64 -5.97 -6.72
CA LEU A 64 -9.15 -6.05 -8.09
C LEU A 64 -9.23 -4.65 -8.70
N ILE A 65 -8.58 -4.45 -9.85
CA ILE A 65 -8.53 -3.17 -10.55
C ILE A 65 -9.60 -3.13 -11.65
N HIS A 66 -10.22 -1.97 -11.83
CA HIS A 66 -11.19 -1.74 -12.90
C HIS A 66 -10.51 -1.92 -14.27
N GLU A 67 -11.08 -2.74 -15.16
CA GLU A 67 -10.65 -2.79 -16.55
C GLU A 67 -11.62 -1.96 -17.42
N GLU A 68 -11.13 -0.88 -18.02
CA GLU A 68 -11.94 0.07 -18.78
C GLU A 68 -12.67 -0.56 -19.99
N HIS A 69 -12.19 -1.71 -20.46
CA HIS A 69 -12.67 -2.32 -21.70
C HIS A 69 -13.55 -3.56 -21.51
N LYS A 70 -13.77 -4.01 -20.26
CA LYS A 70 -14.62 -5.18 -19.97
C LYS A 70 -15.33 -5.05 -18.63
N ALA A 71 -16.60 -4.68 -18.67
CA ALA A 71 -17.44 -4.70 -17.48
C ALA A 71 -17.52 -6.13 -16.90
N GLY A 72 -16.97 -6.33 -15.70
CA GLY A 72 -17.00 -7.59 -14.97
C GLY A 72 -15.70 -8.42 -15.03
N GLU A 73 -14.69 -7.99 -15.79
CA GLU A 73 -13.33 -8.53 -15.73
C GLU A 73 -12.43 -7.42 -15.17
N GLY A 74 -11.58 -7.74 -14.20
CA GLY A 74 -10.61 -6.80 -13.63
C GLY A 74 -9.28 -7.49 -13.44
N ILE A 75 -8.19 -6.73 -13.36
CA ILE A 75 -6.87 -7.30 -13.13
C ILE A 75 -6.68 -7.49 -11.62
N GLU A 76 -6.39 -8.73 -11.21
CA GLU A 76 -6.11 -9.07 -9.83
C GLU A 76 -4.64 -8.81 -9.50
N TYR A 77 -4.42 -8.04 -8.44
CA TYR A 77 -3.11 -7.85 -7.80
C TYR A 77 -3.16 -8.37 -6.37
N HIS A 78 -2.00 -8.82 -5.89
CA HIS A 78 -1.83 -9.30 -4.52
C HIS A 78 -0.91 -8.34 -3.77
N LEU A 79 -1.41 -7.78 -2.68
CA LEU A 79 -0.62 -7.05 -1.70
C LEU A 79 -0.11 -8.05 -0.65
N THR A 80 1.20 -8.21 -0.60
CA THR A 80 1.92 -9.03 0.37
C THR A 80 2.94 -8.18 1.13
N ARG A 81 3.60 -8.76 2.13
CA ARG A 81 4.69 -8.10 2.87
C ARG A 81 5.83 -7.66 1.94
N GLU A 82 6.21 -8.50 0.98
CA GLU A 82 7.27 -8.21 0.01
C GLU A 82 6.88 -7.05 -0.90
N LYS A 83 5.59 -6.98 -1.27
CA LYS A 83 5.04 -5.89 -2.08
C LYS A 83 5.05 -4.57 -1.32
N LEU A 84 4.68 -4.56 -0.04
CA LEU A 84 4.83 -3.38 0.83
C LEU A 84 6.29 -2.89 0.85
N GLN A 85 7.25 -3.80 1.08
CA GLN A 85 8.66 -3.44 1.06
C GLN A 85 9.08 -2.86 -0.29
N SER A 86 8.72 -3.50 -1.40
CA SER A 86 9.08 -3.03 -2.73
C SER A 86 8.47 -1.67 -3.08
N GLY A 87 7.26 -1.38 -2.59
CA GLY A 87 6.62 -0.08 -2.75
C GLY A 87 7.33 1.01 -1.95
N LEU A 88 7.72 0.72 -0.71
CA LEU A 88 8.51 1.64 0.10
C LEU A 88 9.89 1.92 -0.53
N ASP A 89 10.55 0.90 -1.08
CA ASP A 89 11.80 1.05 -1.81
C ASP A 89 11.61 1.93 -3.06
N PHE A 90 10.51 1.75 -3.79
CA PHE A 90 10.15 2.59 -4.93
C PHE A 90 9.94 4.04 -4.51
N LEU A 91 9.19 4.31 -3.44
CA LEU A 91 8.95 5.66 -2.94
C LEU A 91 10.25 6.31 -2.46
N ALA A 92 11.09 5.59 -1.72
CA ALA A 92 12.39 6.09 -1.27
C ALA A 92 13.27 6.54 -2.44
N LYS A 93 13.26 5.78 -3.52
CA LYS A 93 14.07 6.05 -4.71
C LYS A 93 13.49 7.16 -5.59
N ASN A 94 12.17 7.17 -5.80
CA ASN A 94 11.53 7.97 -6.86
C ASN A 94 10.63 9.09 -6.33
N ARG A 95 10.11 8.97 -5.11
CA ARG A 95 9.13 9.88 -4.49
C ARG A 95 9.48 10.17 -3.02
N PRO A 96 10.70 10.65 -2.69
CA PRO A 96 11.12 10.85 -1.30
C PRO A 96 10.24 11.85 -0.52
N ALA A 97 9.60 12.79 -1.21
CA ALA A 97 8.61 13.70 -0.60
C ALA A 97 7.38 12.94 -0.07
N ARG A 98 6.84 11.99 -0.84
CA ARG A 98 5.74 11.12 -0.38
C ARG A 98 6.16 10.23 0.77
N LEU A 99 7.37 9.67 0.72
CA LEU A 99 7.89 8.88 1.83
C LEU A 99 7.97 9.71 3.14
N LYS A 100 8.39 10.97 3.02
CA LYS A 100 8.40 11.91 4.15
C LYS A 100 6.99 12.19 4.67
N GLU A 101 6.02 12.38 3.78
CA GLU A 101 4.61 12.60 4.16
C GLU A 101 4.03 11.40 4.93
N VAL A 102 4.40 10.17 4.54
CA VAL A 102 4.06 8.94 5.26
C VAL A 102 4.68 8.93 6.67
N LEU A 103 5.96 9.26 6.78
CA LEU A 103 6.68 9.28 8.06
C LEU A 103 6.14 10.34 9.04
N ASP A 104 5.82 11.53 8.53
CA ASP A 104 5.39 12.67 9.33
C ASP A 104 3.86 12.75 9.48
N GLU A 105 3.11 11.79 8.93
CA GLU A 105 1.64 11.76 8.93
C GLU A 105 1.00 13.04 8.37
N SER A 106 1.67 13.64 7.38
CA SER A 106 1.20 14.83 6.68
C SER A 106 0.61 14.52 5.30
N GLY A 107 0.62 13.25 4.92
CA GLY A 107 0.03 12.77 3.68
C GLY A 107 -1.50 12.74 3.70
N ASP A 108 -2.07 12.77 2.51
CA ASP A 108 -3.52 12.72 2.28
C ASP A 108 -3.88 11.50 1.42
N ALA A 109 -5.09 11.53 0.82
CA ALA A 109 -5.56 10.48 -0.06
C ALA A 109 -4.65 10.27 -1.29
N ASP A 110 -4.00 11.32 -1.79
CA ASP A 110 -3.09 11.21 -2.95
C ASP A 110 -1.78 10.56 -2.52
N THR A 111 -1.26 10.89 -1.33
CA THR A 111 -0.08 10.20 -0.77
C THR A 111 -0.36 8.71 -0.58
N ALA A 112 -1.52 8.37 -0.03
CA ALA A 112 -1.94 6.99 0.21
C ALA A 112 -2.20 6.23 -1.10
N ASP A 113 -2.73 6.91 -2.10
CA ASP A 113 -2.91 6.39 -3.45
C ASP A 113 -1.57 6.04 -4.11
N GLU A 114 -0.62 6.99 -4.18
CA GLU A 114 0.72 6.76 -4.72
C GLU A 114 1.45 5.63 -3.97
N PHE A 115 1.25 5.53 -2.65
CA PHE A 115 1.78 4.44 -1.84
C PHE A 115 1.23 3.08 -2.26
N MET A 116 -0.08 2.95 -2.43
CA MET A 116 -0.71 1.69 -2.85
C MET A 116 -0.31 1.30 -4.27
N GLN A 117 -0.25 2.25 -5.20
CA GLN A 117 0.21 2.00 -6.55
C GLN A 117 1.68 1.51 -6.58
N ALA A 118 2.55 2.16 -5.82
CA ALA A 118 3.95 1.72 -5.67
C ALA A 118 4.04 0.29 -5.12
N CYS A 119 3.20 -0.06 -4.14
CA CYS A 119 3.18 -1.40 -3.57
C CYS A 119 2.67 -2.45 -4.57
N LEU A 120 1.60 -2.18 -5.31
CA LEU A 120 0.98 -3.16 -6.20
C LEU A 120 1.75 -3.30 -7.53
N PHE A 121 2.09 -2.18 -8.15
CA PHE A 121 2.64 -2.11 -9.52
C PHE A 121 4.15 -1.95 -9.55
N GLY A 122 4.75 -1.39 -8.50
CA GLY A 122 6.16 -0.96 -8.55
C GLY A 122 6.37 0.30 -9.39
N GLU A 123 5.28 1.00 -9.75
CA GLU A 123 5.26 2.28 -10.47
C GLU A 123 3.94 3.03 -10.20
N LEU A 124 3.82 4.25 -10.71
CA LEU A 124 2.58 5.04 -10.63
C LEU A 124 1.89 5.03 -11.99
N ILE A 125 0.66 4.53 -12.04
CA ILE A 125 -0.16 4.35 -13.24
C ILE A 125 -1.30 5.37 -13.30
N TYR A 126 -1.92 5.65 -12.15
CA TYR A 126 -3.10 6.50 -11.99
C TYR A 126 -2.72 7.83 -11.30
N GLY A 127 -3.44 8.91 -11.63
CA GLY A 127 -3.22 10.26 -11.08
C GLY A 127 -3.87 11.36 -11.92
#